data_AF-I3IZ29-F1
#
_entry.id   AF-I3IZ29-F1
#
_cell.length_a   1.000
_cell.length_b   1.000
_cell.length_c   1.000
_cell.angle_alpha   90.00
_cell.angle_beta   90.00
_cell.angle_gamma   90.00
#
_symmetry.space_group_name_H-M   'P 1'
#
loop_
_entity.id
_entity.type
_entity.pdbx_description
1 polymer ?
#
loop_
_entity_poly.entity_id
_entity_poly.type
_entity_poly.pdbx_seq_one_letter_code
_entity_poly.pdbx_strand_id
1 'polypeptide(L)'
;MSLILEYAYTQSVVVTEDNVLELLVEADHFIVTGVIQACCNFLERKLCFNNCINICNLADLHNCPDLRGKAYLYILHHFEEVAALSLEFLQLSVQQLSDLIEKDELNVKQESTVFEAILRWINYSPVERGCDMPALLSKVTEMSTADGCLYWVTAGTALFLQRHCLVDELTGRQLEGRWRR
;
A
#
# COMPACT_ATOMS: atom_id res chain seq x y z
N MET A 1 -7.20 4.30 -28.74
CA MET A 1 -6.86 4.10 -30.17
C MET A 1 -6.58 5.35 -31.01
N SER A 2 -7.36 6.45 -31.00
CA SER A 2 -7.07 7.62 -31.88
C SER A 2 -5.78 8.35 -31.52
N LEU A 3 -5.49 8.51 -30.23
CA LEU A 3 -4.33 9.29 -29.73
C LEU A 3 -2.97 8.65 -30.07
N ILE A 4 -2.86 7.32 -30.07
CA ILE A 4 -1.61 6.63 -30.41
C ILE A 4 -1.35 6.69 -31.92
N LEU A 5 -2.41 6.57 -32.72
CA LEU A 5 -2.34 6.76 -34.17
C LEU A 5 -1.94 8.20 -34.50
N GLU A 6 -2.54 9.18 -33.83
CA GLU A 6 -2.18 10.59 -33.97
C GLU A 6 -0.74 10.84 -33.55
N TYR A 7 -0.26 10.23 -32.46
CA TYR A 7 1.15 10.27 -32.06
C TYR A 7 2.07 9.66 -33.12
N ALA A 8 1.69 8.55 -33.75
CA ALA A 8 2.50 7.94 -34.82
C ALA A 8 2.67 8.87 -36.03
N TYR A 9 1.67 9.71 -36.33
CA TYR A 9 1.72 10.67 -37.44
C TYR A 9 2.30 12.04 -37.07
N THR A 10 2.09 12.52 -35.84
CA THR A 10 2.43 13.89 -35.41
C THR A 10 3.61 13.97 -34.44
N GLN A 11 4.01 12.84 -33.85
CA GLN A 11 4.98 12.73 -32.75
C GLN A 11 4.63 13.56 -31.50
N SER A 12 3.37 13.99 -31.38
CA SER A 12 2.89 14.82 -30.29
C SER A 12 1.66 14.18 -29.64
N VAL A 13 1.62 14.16 -28.32
CA VAL A 13 0.47 13.67 -27.54
C VAL A 13 0.21 14.59 -26.36
N VAL A 14 -1.06 14.91 -26.12
CA VAL A 14 -1.49 15.71 -24.97
C VAL A 14 -1.90 14.76 -23.86
N VAL A 15 -1.12 14.74 -22.77
CA VAL A 15 -1.40 13.93 -21.57
C VAL A 15 -2.18 14.78 -20.57
N THR A 16 -3.31 14.27 -20.10
CA THR A 16 -4.20 14.86 -19.08
C THR A 16 -4.48 13.86 -17.96
N GLU A 17 -4.99 14.32 -16.82
CA GLU A 17 -5.26 13.43 -15.67
C GLU A 17 -6.32 12.37 -15.98
N ASP A 18 -7.32 12.69 -16.79
CA ASP A 18 -8.36 11.74 -17.18
C ASP A 18 -7.87 10.73 -18.22
N ASN A 19 -6.92 11.11 -19.09
CA ASN A 19 -6.48 10.26 -20.19
C ASN A 19 -5.21 9.46 -19.87
N VAL A 20 -4.42 9.86 -18.86
CA VAL A 20 -3.09 9.28 -18.62
C VAL A 20 -3.14 7.78 -18.35
N LEU A 21 -4.19 7.30 -17.67
CA LEU A 21 -4.34 5.89 -17.35
C LEU A 21 -4.67 5.07 -18.59
N GLU A 22 -5.68 5.46 -19.36
CA GLU A 22 -6.06 4.79 -20.61
C GLU A 22 -4.91 4.87 -21.63
N LEU A 23 -4.26 6.03 -21.72
CA LEU A 23 -3.14 6.25 -22.63
C LEU A 23 -1.93 5.39 -22.26
N LEU A 24 -1.63 5.23 -20.97
CA LEU A 24 -0.53 4.38 -20.51
C LEU A 24 -0.79 2.91 -20.84
N VAL A 25 -2.01 2.42 -20.59
CA VAL A 25 -2.42 1.04 -20.92
C VAL A 25 -2.32 0.78 -22.42
N GLU A 26 -2.84 1.71 -23.24
CA GLU A 26 -2.77 1.58 -24.68
C GLU A 26 -1.31 1.69 -25.17
N ALA A 27 -0.51 2.62 -24.63
CA ALA A 27 0.89 2.81 -25.03
C ALA A 27 1.74 1.59 -24.70
N ASP A 28 1.48 0.94 -23.56
CA ASP A 28 2.09 -0.32 -23.17
C ASP A 28 1.67 -1.47 -24.11
N HIS A 29 0.38 -1.54 -24.46
CA HIS A 29 -0.13 -2.53 -25.42
C HIS A 29 0.53 -2.42 -26.81
N PHE A 30 0.75 -1.20 -27.30
CA PHE A 30 1.39 -0.94 -28.59
C PHE A 30 2.93 -0.78 -28.50
N ILE A 31 3.50 -0.90 -27.30
CA ILE A 31 4.95 -0.78 -27.03
C ILE A 31 5.52 0.56 -27.54
N VAL A 32 4.78 1.66 -27.33
CA VAL A 32 5.17 3.01 -27.75
C VAL A 32 5.90 3.70 -26.61
N THR A 33 7.20 3.41 -26.47
CA THR A 33 8.04 3.90 -25.37
C THR A 33 8.05 5.42 -25.20
N GLY A 34 7.96 6.18 -26.30
CA GLY A 34 7.90 7.64 -26.25
C GLY A 34 6.67 8.19 -25.51
N VAL A 35 5.52 7.53 -25.66
CA VAL A 35 4.29 7.90 -24.96
C VAL A 35 4.32 7.43 -23.51
N ILE A 36 4.81 6.20 -23.26
CA ILE A 36 5.00 5.68 -21.90
C ILE A 36 5.86 6.66 -21.08
N GLN A 37 6.98 7.12 -21.64
CA GLN A 37 7.87 8.04 -20.93
C GLN A 37 7.24 9.44 -20.72
N ALA A 38 6.43 9.91 -21.67
CA ALA A 38 5.66 11.15 -21.48
C ALA A 38 4.62 11.00 -20.34
N CYS A 39 3.91 9.87 -20.27
CA CYS A 39 3.00 9.56 -19.18
C CYS A 39 3.72 9.46 -17.85
N CYS A 40 4.87 8.77 -17.77
CA CYS A 40 5.67 8.68 -16.56
C CYS A 40 6.13 10.05 -16.06
N ASN A 41 6.62 10.92 -16.96
CA ASN A 41 7.03 12.28 -16.62
C ASN A 41 5.85 13.13 -16.12
N PHE A 42 4.64 12.92 -16.66
CA PHE A 42 3.44 13.60 -16.20
C PHE A 42 3.02 13.13 -14.80
N LEU A 43 3.02 11.81 -14.57
CA LEU A 43 2.70 11.21 -13.27
C LEU A 43 3.71 11.63 -12.19
N GLU A 44 5.00 11.69 -12.52
CA GLU A 44 6.03 12.16 -11.59
C GLU A 44 5.76 13.59 -11.08
N ARG A 45 5.31 14.50 -11.96
CA ARG A 45 4.97 15.87 -11.58
C ARG A 45 3.69 15.99 -10.75
N LYS A 46 2.87 14.94 -10.77
CA LYS A 46 1.57 14.86 -10.09
C LYS A 46 1.60 13.95 -8.86
N LEU A 47 2.79 13.52 -8.43
CA LEU A 47 2.96 12.76 -7.18
C LEU A 47 2.46 13.57 -5.98
N CYS A 48 1.53 12.98 -5.25
CA CYS A 48 0.87 13.49 -4.06
C CYS A 48 0.75 12.37 -3.01
N PHE A 49 0.61 12.72 -1.74
CA PHE A 49 0.44 11.75 -0.65
C PHE A 49 -0.76 10.79 -0.85
N ASN A 50 -1.81 11.22 -1.55
CA ASN A 50 -3.01 10.40 -1.75
C ASN A 50 -2.94 9.47 -2.97
N ASN A 51 -2.08 9.74 -3.95
CA ASN A 51 -2.00 8.97 -5.20
C ASN A 51 -0.66 8.24 -5.39
N CYS A 52 0.31 8.46 -4.50
CA CYS A 52 1.65 7.89 -4.61
C CYS A 52 1.67 6.36 -4.66
N ILE A 53 0.75 5.70 -3.94
CA ILE A 53 0.64 4.25 -3.92
C ILE A 53 0.09 3.73 -5.24
N ASN A 54 -0.99 4.33 -5.76
CA ASN A 54 -1.53 3.96 -7.07
C ASN A 54 -0.51 4.21 -8.19
N ILE A 55 0.23 5.33 -8.16
CA ILE A 55 1.31 5.60 -9.12
C ILE A 55 2.42 4.54 -9.01
N CYS A 56 2.78 4.11 -7.81
CA CYS A 56 3.76 3.04 -7.61
C CYS A 56 3.27 1.71 -8.20
N ASN A 57 2.01 1.33 -7.96
CA ASN A 57 1.41 0.12 -8.51
C ASN A 57 1.31 0.17 -10.05
N LEU A 58 0.98 1.33 -10.62
CA LEU A 58 0.98 1.55 -12.07
C LEU A 58 2.38 1.42 -12.65
N ALA A 59 3.39 1.96 -11.96
CA ALA A 59 4.78 1.84 -12.39
C ALA A 59 5.26 0.37 -12.35
N ASP A 60 4.79 -0.42 -11.37
CA ASP A 60 5.04 -1.86 -11.32
C ASP A 60 4.32 -2.63 -12.43
N LEU A 61 3.06 -2.28 -12.72
CA LEU A 61 2.26 -2.92 -13.76
C LEU A 61 2.84 -2.70 -15.17
N HIS A 62 3.27 -1.47 -15.45
CA HIS A 62 3.83 -1.07 -16.75
C HIS A 62 5.37 -1.11 -16.79
N ASN A 63 5.99 -1.76 -15.80
CA ASN A 63 7.42 -2.03 -15.74
C ASN A 63 8.30 -0.78 -15.95
N CYS A 64 7.97 0.32 -15.26
CA CYS A 64 8.62 1.62 -15.31
C CYS A 64 9.46 1.87 -14.04
N PRO A 65 10.72 1.39 -13.98
CA PRO A 65 11.52 1.38 -12.76
C PRO A 65 11.89 2.79 -12.26
N ASP A 66 12.13 3.74 -13.16
CA ASP A 66 12.45 5.13 -12.80
C ASP A 66 11.31 5.81 -12.03
N LEU A 67 10.07 5.66 -12.51
CA LEU A 67 8.88 6.21 -11.85
C LEU A 67 8.63 5.50 -10.54
N ARG A 68 8.76 4.17 -10.52
CA ARG A 68 8.61 3.35 -9.31
C ARG A 68 9.58 3.83 -8.23
N GLY A 69 10.87 3.98 -8.56
CA GLY A 69 11.89 4.42 -7.60
C GLY A 69 11.57 5.79 -7.00
N LYS A 70 11.15 6.76 -7.82
CA LYS A 70 10.78 8.10 -7.35
C LYS A 70 9.50 8.09 -6.50
N ALA A 71 8.47 7.36 -6.93
CA ALA A 71 7.24 7.19 -6.16
C ALA A 71 7.52 6.52 -4.81
N TYR A 72 8.38 5.50 -4.80
CA TYR A 72 8.76 4.78 -3.58
C TYR A 72 9.55 5.67 -2.61
N LEU A 73 10.55 6.43 -3.10
CA LEU A 73 11.26 7.43 -2.29
C LEU A 73 10.31 8.49 -1.72
N TYR A 74 9.32 8.93 -2.50
CA TYR A 74 8.31 9.88 -2.03
C TYR A 74 7.47 9.29 -0.89
N ILE A 75 7.05 8.02 -1.00
CA ILE A 75 6.34 7.31 0.06
C ILE A 75 7.19 7.22 1.33
N LEU A 76 8.48 6.88 1.21
CA LEU A 76 9.40 6.80 2.35
C LEU A 76 9.60 8.15 3.04
N HIS A 77 9.72 9.23 2.26
CA HIS A 77 9.90 10.58 2.80
C HIS A 77 8.64 11.15 3.49
N HIS A 78 7.46 10.85 2.96
CA HIS A 78 6.17 11.34 3.45
C HIS A 78 5.33 10.27 4.14
N PHE A 79 5.97 9.22 4.68
CA PHE A 79 5.29 8.05 5.21
C PHE A 79 4.25 8.41 6.28
N GLU A 80 4.57 9.36 7.18
CA GLU A 80 3.66 9.82 8.24
C GLU A 80 2.33 10.33 7.66
N GLU A 81 2.39 11.14 6.60
CA GLU A 81 1.21 11.72 5.95
C GLU A 81 0.46 10.67 5.13
N VAL A 82 1.18 9.81 4.40
CA VAL A 82 0.60 8.74 3.59
C VAL A 82 -0.15 7.74 4.46
N ALA A 83 0.44 7.30 5.57
CA ALA A 83 -0.19 6.39 6.52
C ALA A 83 -1.42 6.99 7.22
N ALA A 84 -1.41 8.31 7.47
CA ALA A 84 -2.50 8.99 8.17
C ALA A 84 -3.66 9.41 7.24
N LEU A 85 -3.41 9.70 5.97
CA LEU A 85 -4.41 10.31 5.10
C LEU A 85 -4.83 9.40 3.94
N SER A 86 -3.93 8.55 3.46
CA SER A 86 -4.21 7.74 2.26
C SER A 86 -5.10 6.54 2.58
N LEU A 87 -6.23 6.44 1.86
CA LEU A 87 -7.05 5.23 1.86
C LEU A 87 -6.39 4.10 1.03
N GLU A 88 -5.57 4.45 0.04
CA GLU A 88 -4.84 3.48 -0.77
C GLU A 88 -3.83 2.69 0.08
N PHE A 89 -3.31 3.31 1.15
CA PHE A 89 -2.48 2.64 2.14
C PHE A 89 -3.17 1.43 2.78
N LEU A 90 -4.47 1.54 3.04
CA LEU A 90 -5.26 0.45 3.64
C LEU A 90 -5.46 -0.72 2.67
N GLN A 91 -5.28 -0.50 1.36
CA GLN A 91 -5.42 -1.53 0.33
C GLN A 91 -4.11 -2.26 0.01
N LEU A 92 -2.98 -1.78 0.54
CA LEU A 92 -1.68 -2.45 0.37
C LEU A 92 -1.71 -3.89 0.90
N SER A 93 -0.96 -4.76 0.21
CA SER A 93 -0.74 -6.14 0.66
C SER A 93 0.25 -6.20 1.82
N VAL A 94 0.20 -7.29 2.61
CA VAL A 94 1.16 -7.56 3.71
C VAL A 94 2.60 -7.48 3.21
N GLN A 95 2.87 -8.03 2.02
CA GLN A 95 4.21 -8.08 1.44
C GLN A 95 4.72 -6.67 1.11
N GLN A 96 3.91 -5.86 0.42
CA GLN A 96 4.28 -4.48 0.11
C GLN A 96 4.47 -3.63 1.37
N LEU A 97 3.62 -3.82 2.37
CA LEU A 97 3.75 -3.12 3.65
C LEU A 97 5.02 -3.57 4.40
N SER A 98 5.31 -4.87 4.41
CA SER A 98 6.54 -5.43 5.00
C SER A 98 7.77 -4.85 4.31
N ASP A 99 7.76 -4.85 2.97
CA ASP A 99 8.85 -4.30 2.17
C ASP A 99 9.07 -2.81 2.43
N LEU A 100 8.00 -2.03 2.64
CA LEU A 100 8.11 -0.61 3.01
C LEU A 100 8.74 -0.44 4.39
N ILE A 101 8.30 -1.22 5.38
CA ILE A 101 8.77 -1.13 6.77
C ILE A 101 10.21 -1.62 6.93
N GLU A 102 10.62 -2.62 6.15
CA GLU A 102 11.97 -3.20 6.19
C GLU A 102 13.05 -2.27 5.61
N LYS A 103 12.68 -1.16 4.96
CA LYS A 103 13.65 -0.23 4.37
C LYS A 103 14.18 0.74 5.42
N ASP A 104 15.50 0.73 5.60
CA ASP A 104 16.24 1.68 6.44
C ASP A 104 16.07 3.17 6.06
N GLU A 105 15.57 3.45 4.85
CA GLU A 105 15.34 4.80 4.33
C GLU A 105 13.99 5.42 4.78
N LEU A 106 13.25 4.72 5.65
CA LEU A 106 11.98 5.21 6.18
C LEU A 106 12.20 6.48 7.02
N ASN A 107 11.82 7.65 6.50
CA ASN A 107 12.01 8.93 7.18
C ASN A 107 10.88 9.16 8.20
N VAL A 108 10.89 8.38 9.28
CA VAL A 108 9.90 8.49 10.34
C VAL A 108 10.55 9.09 11.58
N LYS A 109 9.93 10.15 12.12
CA LYS A 109 10.43 10.83 13.32
C LYS A 109 10.23 10.00 14.59
N GLN A 110 9.21 9.15 14.60
CA GLN A 110 8.85 8.30 15.74
C GLN A 110 8.31 6.94 15.28
N GLU A 111 8.87 5.85 15.79
CA GLU A 111 8.40 4.48 15.52
C GLU A 111 6.93 4.27 15.91
N SER A 112 6.40 5.08 16.83
CA SER A 112 4.98 5.11 17.20
C SER A 112 4.07 5.35 15.99
N THR A 113 4.50 6.15 15.02
CA THR A 113 3.72 6.43 13.80
C THR A 113 3.65 5.22 12.88
N VAL A 114 4.72 4.42 12.79
CA VAL A 114 4.71 3.15 12.05
C VAL A 114 3.76 2.17 12.70
N PHE A 115 3.80 2.07 14.03
CA PHE A 115 2.90 1.20 14.78
C PHE A 115 1.44 1.61 14.60
N GLU A 116 1.12 2.90 14.67
CA GLU A 116 -0.23 3.41 14.43
C GLU A 116 -0.71 3.15 13.00
N ALA A 117 0.18 3.29 12.01
CA ALA A 117 -0.11 2.96 10.62
C ALA A 117 -0.48 1.47 10.44
N ILE A 118 0.29 0.57 11.06
CA ILE A 118 0.04 -0.87 11.02
C ILE A 118 -1.29 -1.20 11.72
N LEU A 119 -1.55 -0.63 12.90
CA LEU A 119 -2.82 -0.80 13.59
C LEU A 119 -4.00 -0.34 12.75
N ARG A 120 -3.88 0.80 12.07
CA ARG A 120 -4.92 1.31 11.17
C ARG A 120 -5.14 0.36 9.98
N TRP A 121 -4.06 -0.17 9.41
CA TRP A 121 -4.11 -1.13 8.30
C TRP A 121 -4.75 -2.47 8.72
N ILE A 122 -4.48 -2.94 9.93
CA ILE A 122 -5.11 -4.15 10.51
C ILE A 122 -6.60 -3.90 10.78
N ASN A 123 -6.95 -2.74 11.36
CA ASN A 123 -8.34 -2.38 11.66
C ASN A 123 -9.23 -2.31 10.41
N TYR A 124 -8.67 -2.12 9.22
CA TYR A 124 -9.42 -2.06 7.97
C TYR A 124 -9.96 -3.44 7.54
N SER A 125 -9.19 -4.52 7.70
CA SER A 125 -9.67 -5.91 7.46
C SER A 125 -9.12 -6.87 8.52
N PRO A 126 -9.74 -6.91 9.71
CA PRO A 126 -9.22 -7.67 10.84
C PRO A 126 -9.34 -9.20 10.65
N VAL A 127 -10.29 -9.66 9.83
CA VAL A 127 -10.59 -11.08 9.63
C VAL A 127 -9.56 -11.78 8.75
N GLU A 128 -9.11 -11.13 7.67
CA GLU A 128 -8.11 -11.71 6.76
C GLU A 128 -6.68 -11.42 7.23
N ARG A 129 -6.44 -10.25 7.83
CA ARG A 129 -5.09 -9.75 8.17
C ARG A 129 -4.64 -10.09 9.59
N GLY A 130 -5.52 -10.67 10.41
CA GLY A 130 -5.19 -11.08 11.78
C GLY A 130 -4.11 -12.16 11.86
N CYS A 131 -3.99 -13.02 10.83
CA CYS A 131 -2.96 -14.07 10.79
C CYS A 131 -1.56 -13.54 10.46
N ASP A 132 -1.46 -12.46 9.68
CA ASP A 132 -0.19 -11.84 9.28
C ASP A 132 0.33 -10.81 10.29
N MET A 133 -0.53 -10.42 11.24
CA MET A 133 -0.26 -9.48 12.33
C MET A 133 1.01 -9.81 13.14
N PRO A 134 1.22 -11.04 13.67
CA PRO A 134 2.42 -11.36 14.42
C PRO A 134 3.70 -11.34 13.57
N ALA A 135 3.63 -11.68 12.28
CA ALA A 135 4.79 -11.65 11.38
C ALA A 135 5.23 -10.21 11.09
N LEU A 136 4.27 -9.32 10.80
CA LEU A 136 4.54 -7.88 10.61
C LEU A 136 5.08 -7.22 11.89
N LEU A 137 4.48 -7.53 13.04
CA LEU A 137 4.92 -6.97 14.31
C LEU A 137 6.31 -7.48 14.71
N SER A 138 6.65 -8.74 14.43
CA SER A 138 7.98 -9.28 14.72
C SER A 138 9.09 -8.50 14.00
N LYS A 139 8.86 -8.11 12.74
CA LYS A 139 9.78 -7.28 11.95
C LYS A 139 9.97 -5.88 12.53
N VAL A 140 8.92 -5.26 13.05
CA VAL A 140 9.01 -3.94 13.71
C VAL A 140 9.71 -4.04 15.07
N THR A 141 9.51 -5.15 15.81
CA THR A 141 10.11 -5.33 17.13
C THR A 141 11.61 -5.63 17.11
N GLU A 142 12.17 -6.12 16.00
CA GLU A 142 13.62 -6.29 15.86
C GLU A 142 14.37 -4.94 15.81
N MET A 143 13.67 -3.85 15.48
CA MET A 143 14.24 -2.49 15.45
C MET A 143 14.23 -1.80 16.82
N SER A 144 13.37 -2.25 17.76
CA SER A 144 13.04 -1.51 18.99
C SER A 144 13.41 -2.31 20.25
N THR A 145 14.68 -2.23 20.67
CA THR A 145 15.05 -2.54 22.07
C THR A 145 14.89 -1.28 22.92
N ALA A 146 13.65 -0.92 23.27
CA ALA A 146 13.40 0.06 24.33
C ALA A 146 12.11 -0.27 25.10
N ASP A 147 12.25 -0.37 26.43
CA ASP A 147 11.34 -0.94 27.45
C ASP A 147 9.96 -0.25 27.64
N GLY A 148 9.43 0.47 26.63
CA GLY A 148 8.14 1.19 26.73
C GLY A 148 6.95 0.57 26.00
N CYS A 149 7.17 -0.36 25.05
CA CYS A 149 6.14 -0.77 24.09
C CYS A 149 5.24 -1.95 24.53
N LEU A 150 5.59 -2.69 25.59
CA LEU A 150 4.80 -3.84 26.05
C LEU A 150 3.36 -3.47 26.45
N TYR A 151 3.13 -2.28 27.02
CA TYR A 151 1.80 -1.87 27.46
C TYR A 151 0.85 -1.61 26.28
N TRP A 152 1.35 -1.02 25.19
CA TRP A 152 0.55 -0.72 23.98
C TRP A 152 0.27 -1.96 23.14
N VAL A 153 1.21 -2.90 23.08
CA VAL A 153 0.99 -4.20 22.42
C VAL A 153 -0.05 -5.01 23.17
N THR A 154 0.01 -5.08 24.52
CA THR A 154 -1.04 -5.74 25.30
C THR A 154 -2.38 -5.04 25.22
N ALA A 155 -2.42 -3.70 25.21
CA ALA A 155 -3.68 -2.97 25.10
C ALA A 155 -4.31 -3.09 23.70
N GLY A 156 -3.50 -3.02 22.63
CA GLY A 156 -3.95 -3.17 21.25
C GLY A 156 -4.38 -4.59 20.92
N THR A 157 -3.60 -5.60 21.32
CA THR A 157 -3.98 -7.02 21.15
C THR A 157 -5.17 -7.39 22.04
N ALA A 158 -5.26 -6.90 23.28
CA ALA A 158 -6.42 -7.12 24.14
C ALA A 158 -7.68 -6.46 23.60
N LEU A 159 -7.63 -5.22 23.10
CA LEU A 159 -8.77 -4.57 22.45
C LEU A 159 -9.18 -5.29 21.15
N PHE A 160 -8.21 -5.80 20.39
CA PHE A 160 -8.46 -6.58 19.17
C PHE A 160 -9.11 -7.94 19.48
N LEU A 161 -8.56 -8.70 20.44
CA LEU A 161 -9.11 -9.98 20.92
C LEU A 161 -10.49 -9.80 21.58
N GLN A 162 -10.67 -8.75 22.39
CA GLN A 162 -11.91 -8.51 23.13
C GLN A 162 -13.05 -8.04 22.21
N ARG A 163 -12.74 -7.43 21.06
CA ARG A 163 -13.72 -6.98 20.08
C ARG A 163 -14.02 -8.00 18.98
N HIS A 164 -13.12 -8.96 18.71
CA HIS A 164 -13.31 -9.99 17.67
C HIS A 164 -13.63 -11.41 18.19
N CYS A 165 -13.08 -11.87 19.32
CA CYS A 165 -13.52 -13.17 19.90
C CYS A 165 -14.99 -13.15 20.34
N LEU A 166 -15.53 -11.98 20.70
CA LEU A 166 -16.95 -11.81 21.04
C LEU A 166 -17.88 -11.89 19.81
N VAL A 167 -17.34 -11.72 18.59
CA VAL A 167 -18.11 -11.85 17.35
C VAL A 167 -18.17 -13.31 16.87
N ASP A 168 -17.11 -14.10 17.12
CA ASP A 168 -17.09 -15.53 16.81
C ASP A 168 -18.06 -16.36 17.69
N GLU A 169 -18.30 -15.96 18.96
CA GLU A 169 -19.29 -16.66 19.79
C GLU A 169 -20.75 -16.40 19.37
N LEU A 170 -21.02 -15.31 18.63
CA LEU A 170 -22.40 -14.94 18.24
C LEU A 170 -22.76 -15.31 16.80
N THR A 171 -21.79 -15.69 15.94
CA THR A 171 -22.07 -16.17 14.57
C THR A 171 -21.82 -17.67 14.34
N GLY A 172 -21.51 -18.43 15.40
CA GLY A 172 -21.11 -19.85 15.32
C GLY A 172 -22.09 -20.92 15.84
N ARG A 173 -23.40 -20.65 15.99
CA ARG A 173 -24.39 -21.75 16.18
C ARG A 173 -24.89 -22.25 14.83
N GLN A 174 -24.09 -23.06 14.14
CA GLN A 174 -24.57 -24.17 13.28
C GLN A 174 -23.39 -24.93 12.64
N LEU A 175 -22.74 -25.80 13.41
CA LEU A 175 -22.22 -27.07 12.86
C LEU A 175 -22.51 -28.16 13.89
N GLU A 176 -23.70 -28.74 13.74
CA GLU A 176 -24.06 -30.03 14.33
C GLU A 176 -23.00 -31.09 14.01
N GLY A 177 -22.66 -31.89 15.02
CA GLY A 177 -22.42 -33.32 14.80
C GLY A 177 -21.12 -33.72 14.11
N ARG A 178 -19.95 -33.48 14.73
CA ARG A 178 -18.78 -34.32 14.41
C ARG A 178 -17.78 -34.48 15.57
N TRP A 179 -18.22 -34.91 16.74
CA TRP A 179 -17.34 -35.66 17.66
C TRP A 179 -18.16 -36.72 18.41
N ARG A 180 -18.46 -37.83 17.74
CA ARG A 180 -18.69 -39.13 18.38
C ARG A 180 -17.34 -39.84 18.51
N ARG A 181 -16.76 -39.85 19.69
CA ARG A 181 -16.41 -41.07 20.44
C ARG A 181 -15.84 -40.72 21.80
#